data_AF-A0A5J4U2Y4-F1
#
_entry.id   AF-A0A5J4U2Y4-F1
#
_cell.length_a   1.000
_cell.length_b   1.000
_cell.length_c   1.000
_cell.angle_alpha   90.00
_cell.angle_beta   90.00
_cell.angle_gamma   90.00
#
_symmetry.space_group_name_H-M   'P 1'
#
loop_
_entity.id
_entity.type
_entity.pdbx_description
1 polymer ?
#
loop_
_entity_poly.entity_id
_entity_poly.type
_entity_poly.pdbx_seq_one_letter_code
_entity_poly.pdbx_strand_id
1 'polypeptide(L)' 'MNIGTVIICAAILAMKMMQDVVKCKNYWWAKAFGMNLDLLNQNEMAFFIQLDCNVVLERKQFIRVYNLIKQTSES' A
#
# COMPACT_ATOMS: atom_id res chain seq x y z
N MET A 1 -5.16 7.63 -8.93
CA MET A 1 -5.30 6.90 -7.66
C MET A 1 -5.65 7.92 -6.57
N ASN A 2 -6.65 7.68 -5.74
CA ASN A 2 -6.97 8.59 -4.63
C ASN A 2 -6.18 8.19 -3.37
N ILE A 3 -6.08 9.11 -2.40
CA ILE A 3 -5.28 8.89 -1.17
C ILE A 3 -5.74 7.64 -0.41
N GLY A 4 -7.03 7.33 -0.39
CA GLY A 4 -7.57 6.12 0.25
C GLY A 4 -7.09 4.83 -0.41
N THR A 5 -7.07 4.79 -1.74
CA THR A 5 -6.56 3.65 -2.52
C THR A 5 -5.06 3.44 -2.30
N VAL A 6 -4.29 4.53 -2.20
CA VAL A 6 -2.84 4.48 -1.90
C VAL A 6 -2.61 3.81 -0.54
N ILE A 7 -3.35 4.23 0.49
CA ILE A 7 -3.22 3.70 1.86
C ILE A 7 -3.57 2.21 1.89
N ILE A 8 -4.63 1.80 1.20
CA ILE A 8 -5.04 0.39 1.11
C ILE A 8 -3.95 -0.44 0.39
N CYS A 9 -3.42 0.05 -0.73
CA CYS A 9 -2.35 -0.66 -1.45
C CYS A 9 -1.08 -0.79 -0.59
N ALA A 10 -0.71 0.24 0.16
CA ALA A 10 0.42 0.20 1.08
C ALA A 10 0.21 -0.81 2.22
N ALA A 11 -1.00 -0.87 2.80
CA ALA A 11 -1.33 -1.84 3.84
C ALA A 11 -1.28 -3.27 3.29
N ILE A 12 -1.86 -3.53 2.12
CA ILE A 12 -1.85 -4.84 1.46
C ILE A 12 -0.41 -5.30 1.20
N LEU A 13 0.43 -4.43 0.62
CA LEU A 13 1.84 -4.74 0.38
C LEU A 13 2.61 -5.01 1.68
N ALA A 14 2.38 -4.22 2.72
CA ALA A 14 3.01 -4.41 4.02
C ALA A 14 2.65 -5.78 4.63
N MET A 15 1.37 -6.18 4.62
CA MET A 15 0.96 -7.50 5.11
C MET A 15 1.52 -8.64 4.26
N LYS A 16 1.59 -8.47 2.93
CA LYS A 16 2.21 -9.45 2.04
C LYS A 16 3.70 -9.66 2.35
N MET A 17 4.43 -8.58 2.65
CA MET A 17 5.83 -8.63 3.03
C MET A 17 6.05 -9.26 4.41
N MET A 18 5.14 -9.02 5.36
CA MET A 18 5.18 -9.63 6.69
C MET A 18 4.69 -11.09 6.72
N GLN A 19 4.40 -11.69 5.56
CA GLN A 19 3.83 -13.04 5.41
C GLN A 19 2.49 -13.25 6.15
N ASP A 20 1.76 -12.17 6.48
CA ASP A 20 0.41 -12.22 7.08
C ASP A 20 -0.69 -12.56 6.05
N VAL A 21 -0.28 -13.22 4.96
CA VAL A 21 -1.01 -13.45 3.71
C VAL A 21 -2.22 -14.37 3.90
N VAL A 22 -2.26 -15.12 5.01
CA VAL A 22 -3.22 -16.22 5.18
C VAL A 22 -4.64 -15.73 5.47
N LYS A 23 -4.82 -14.53 6.06
CA LYS A 23 -6.14 -14.07 6.52
C LYS A 23 -6.83 -13.05 5.62
N CYS A 24 -6.10 -12.13 4.98
CA CYS A 24 -6.70 -10.99 4.29
C CYS A 24 -6.25 -10.92 2.82
N LYS A 25 -6.82 -11.77 1.96
CA LYS A 25 -6.66 -11.66 0.49
C LYS A 25 -7.21 -10.33 -0.02
N ASN A 26 -6.75 -9.86 -1.18
CA ASN A 26 -7.26 -8.64 -1.82
C ASN A 26 -8.79 -8.62 -1.97
N TYR A 27 -9.43 -9.79 -2.12
CA TYR A 27 -10.89 -9.91 -2.08
C TYR A 27 -11.53 -9.42 -0.78
N TRP A 28 -10.91 -9.67 0.36
CA TRP A 28 -11.38 -9.18 1.67
C TRP A 28 -11.33 -7.65 1.71
N TRP A 29 -10.22 -7.05 1.25
CA TRP A 29 -10.07 -5.60 1.15
C TRP A 29 -11.06 -4.98 0.17
N ALA A 30 -11.24 -5.58 -1.00
CA ALA A 30 -12.22 -5.16 -1.99
C ALA A 30 -13.63 -5.14 -1.39
N LYS A 31 -14.01 -6.20 -0.66
CA LYS A 31 -15.31 -6.29 0.02
C LYS A 31 -15.44 -5.29 1.18
N ALA A 32 -14.41 -5.12 2.00
CA ALA A 32 -14.43 -4.25 3.17
C ALA A 32 -14.56 -2.76 2.80
N PHE A 33 -13.94 -2.34 1.69
CA PHE A 33 -13.92 -0.95 1.24
C PHE A 33 -14.85 -0.68 0.06
N GLY A 34 -15.65 -1.66 -0.37
CA GLY A 34 -16.56 -1.51 -1.51
C GLY A 34 -15.84 -1.24 -2.84
N MET A 35 -14.63 -1.76 -3.00
CA MET A 35 -13.81 -1.55 -4.19
C MET A 35 -13.98 -2.71 -5.18
N ASN A 36 -13.82 -2.40 -6.47
CA ASN A 36 -13.69 -3.44 -7.49
C ASN A 36 -12.35 -4.19 -7.30
N LEU A 37 -12.41 -5.53 -7.29
CA LEU A 37 -11.24 -6.38 -7.03
C LEU A 37 -10.16 -6.25 -8.12
N ASP A 38 -10.55 -6.24 -9.39
CA ASP A 38 -9.60 -6.15 -10.51
C ASP A 38 -8.90 -4.79 -10.49
N LEU A 39 -9.65 -3.73 -10.22
CA LEU A 39 -9.10 -2.38 -10.06
C LEU A 39 -8.17 -2.29 -8.84
N LEU A 40 -8.51 -2.94 -7.72
CA LEU A 40 -7.65 -2.98 -6.54
C LEU A 40 -6.34 -3.71 -6.83
N ASN A 41 -6.39 -4.85 -7.54
CA ASN A 41 -5.20 -5.60 -7.95
C ASN A 41 -4.31 -4.78 -8.88
N GLN A 42 -4.90 -4.07 -9.86
CA GLN A 42 -4.16 -3.20 -10.77
C GLN A 42 -3.49 -2.03 -10.03
N ASN A 43 -4.20 -1.40 -9.10
CA ASN A 43 -3.66 -0.30 -8.30
C ASN A 43 -2.55 -0.78 -7.36
N GLU A 44 -2.70 -1.95 -6.75
CA GLU A 44 -1.65 -2.53 -5.91
C GLU A 44 -0.37 -2.77 -6.72
N MET A 45 -0.49 -3.36 -7.91
CA MET A 45 0.64 -3.62 -8.79
C MET A 45 1.30 -2.31 -9.26
N ALA A 46 0.50 -1.33 -9.66
CA ALA A 46 1.01 -0.01 -10.05
C ALA A 46 1.74 0.69 -8.90
N PHE A 47 1.22 0.58 -7.68
CA PHE A 47 1.84 1.12 -6.48
C PHE A 47 3.15 0.40 -6.14
N PHE A 48 3.19 -0.92 -6.26
CA PHE A 48 4.41 -1.72 -6.08
C PHE A 48 5.51 -1.35 -7.09
N ILE A 49 5.14 -1.16 -8.36
CA ILE A 49 6.08 -0.71 -9.41
C ILE A 49 6.58 0.72 -9.11
N GLN A 50 5.71 1.61 -8.62
CA GLN A 50 6.12 2.96 -8.21
C GLN A 50 7.09 2.97 -7.04
N LEU A 51 7.10 1.92 -6.21
CA LEU A 51 8.10 1.69 -5.16
C LEU A 51 9.39 1.05 -5.69
N ASP A 52 9.58 0.99 -7.01
CA ASP A 52 10.73 0.34 -7.67
C ASP A 52 10.88 -1.13 -7.26
N CYS A 53 9.76 -1.81 -7.02
CA CYS A 53 9.70 -3.17 -6.49
C CYS A 53 10.43 -3.35 -5.14
N ASN A 54 10.83 -2.25 -4.48
CA ASN A 54 11.64 -2.26 -3.28
C ASN A 54 10.78 -1.94 -2.06
N VAL A 55 10.24 -3.00 -1.48
CA VAL A 55 9.32 -2.92 -0.32
C VAL A 55 10.01 -3.27 0.99
N VAL A 56 11.29 -3.66 0.92
CA VAL A 56 12.17 -3.81 2.08
C VAL A 56 12.76 -2.43 2.39
N LEU A 57 11.90 -1.56 2.92
CA LEU A 57 12.35 -0.28 3.43
C LEU A 57 13.04 -0.52 4.77
N GLU A 58 14.37 -0.38 4.77
CA GLU A 58 15.12 -0.28 6.01
C GLU A 58 14.47 0.81 6.88
N ARG A 59 14.39 0.61 8.20
CA ARG A 59 13.69 1.50 9.15
C ARG A 59 14.02 2.99 8.95
N LYS A 60 15.26 3.30 8.56
CA LYS A 60 15.73 4.66 8.24
C LYS A 60 15.06 5.24 7.00
N GLN A 61 14.89 4.44 5.94
CA GLN A 61 14.20 4.84 4.72
C GLN A 61 12.71 5.02 4.95
N PHE A 62 12.09 4.17 5.77
CA PHE A 62 10.69 4.33 6.18
C PHE A 62 10.46 5.65 6.91
N ILE A 63 11.29 5.98 7.91
CA ILE A 63 11.19 7.24 8.65
C ILE A 63 11.34 8.46 7.72
N ARG A 64 12.25 8.38 6.75
CA ARG A 64 12.46 9.44 5.76
C ARG A 64 11.22 9.66 4.89
N VAL A 65 10.63 8.59 4.35
CA VAL A 65 9.42 8.67 3.52
C VAL A 65 8.22 9.18 4.34
N TYR A 66 8.06 8.71 5.57
CA TYR A 66 7.02 9.18 6.49
C TYR A 66 7.11 10.69 6.76
N ASN A 67 8.30 11.20 7.06
CA ASN A 67 8.49 12.64 7.31
C ASN A 67 8.22 13.51 6.07
N LEU A 68 8.57 13.00 4.88
CA LEU A 68 8.31 13.69 3.62
C LEU A 68 6.81 13.82 3.33
N ILE A 69 6.06 12.72 3.52
CA ILE A 69 4.60 12.72 3.33
C ILE A 69 3.93 13.65 4.35
N LYS A 70 4.38 13.64 5.61
CA LYS A 70 3.85 14.52 6.67
C LYS A 70 4.01 16.00 6.33
N GLN A 71 5.19 16.43 5.89
CA GLN A 71 5.44 17.83 5.52
C GLN A 71 4.59 18.28 4.32
N THR A 72 4.35 17.38 3.37
CA THR A 72 3.56 17.68 2.17
C THR A 72 2.06 17.75 2.47
N SER A 73 1.59 17.13 3.57
CA SER A 73 0.19 17.20 4.01
C SER A 73 -0.12 18.40 4.92
N GLU A 74 0.90 19.06 5.45
CA GLU A 74 0.78 20.23 6.35
C GLU A 74 1.01 21.57 5.62
N SER A 75 1.24 21.55 4.29
CA SER A 75 1.31 22.71 3.39
C SER A 75 0.12 22.75 2.45
#